data_AF-A0A7X2HM27-F1
#
_entry.id   AF-A0A7X2HM27-F1
#
_cell.length_a   1.000
_cell.length_b   1.000
_cell.length_c   1.000
_cell.angle_alpha   90.00
_cell.angle_beta   90.00
_cell.angle_gamma   90.00
#
_symmetry.space_group_name_H-M   'P 1'
#
loop_
_entity.id
_entity.type
_entity.pdbx_description
1 polymer ?
#
loop_
_entity_poly.entity_id
_entity_poly.type
_entity_poly.pdbx_seq_one_letter_code
_entity_poly.pdbx_strand_id
1 'polypeptide(L)'
;MTVRRFRWLLVAWLMFAAGSAALARSAPPVQPAKGTVQAAFTPDDDIEGLLADAIDQAREQVLVQAYLLSNKAITRALLAAHQRGVDVRVLADREQMTRSGGSRVPEVANAGIPVWLEVRYKNAHNKVIVIDPRGAHPVLVTGSFNFTQTAQRGNAENVLIVRGDADLAQRYAANWQKHVGDALPYRTQ
;
A
#
# COMPACT_ATOMS: atom_id res chain seq x y z
N MET A 1 39.10 -38.10 -73.99
CA MET A 1 39.09 -37.03 -72.97
C MET A 1 38.10 -37.41 -71.89
N THR A 2 38.60 -37.88 -70.74
CA THR A 2 37.79 -38.50 -69.68
C THR A 2 37.64 -37.48 -68.55
N VAL A 3 36.41 -37.05 -68.28
CA VAL A 3 36.10 -36.01 -67.27
C VAL A 3 35.97 -36.66 -65.89
N ARG A 4 36.76 -36.15 -64.92
CA ARG A 4 36.74 -36.50 -63.49
C ARG A 4 35.36 -36.25 -62.87
N ARG A 5 34.83 -37.20 -62.10
CA ARG A 5 33.68 -36.99 -61.20
C ARG A 5 34.17 -36.62 -59.79
N PHE A 6 33.84 -35.40 -59.38
CA PHE A 6 33.89 -34.87 -58.01
C PHE A 6 32.74 -35.46 -57.18
N ARG A 7 33.01 -35.84 -55.92
CA ARG A 7 31.98 -35.94 -54.85
C ARG A 7 32.51 -35.20 -53.63
N TRP A 8 31.96 -34.02 -53.36
CA TRP A 8 32.12 -33.33 -52.08
C TRP A 8 31.07 -33.83 -51.10
N LEU A 9 31.50 -34.15 -49.89
CA LEU A 9 30.63 -34.39 -48.74
C LEU A 9 30.14 -33.02 -48.23
N LEU A 10 28.83 -32.78 -48.29
CA LEU A 10 28.18 -31.67 -47.59
C LEU A 10 27.92 -32.09 -46.15
N VAL A 11 28.71 -31.56 -45.21
CA VAL A 11 28.39 -31.62 -43.77
C VAL A 11 27.48 -30.43 -43.47
N ALA A 12 26.21 -30.71 -43.19
CA ALA A 12 25.25 -29.70 -42.74
C ALA A 12 25.51 -29.37 -41.27
N TRP A 13 25.93 -28.12 -40.99
CA TRP A 13 26.00 -27.59 -39.63
C TRP A 13 24.60 -27.08 -39.22
N LEU A 14 23.93 -27.83 -38.34
CA LEU A 14 22.76 -27.34 -37.62
C LEU A 14 23.24 -26.47 -36.45
N MET A 15 23.18 -25.14 -36.63
CA MET A 15 23.35 -24.20 -35.52
C MET A 15 22.08 -24.22 -34.66
N PHE A 16 22.16 -24.84 -33.48
CA PHE A 16 21.18 -24.62 -32.41
C PHE A 16 21.44 -23.22 -31.82
N ALA A 17 20.71 -22.22 -32.31
CA ALA A 17 20.63 -20.94 -31.63
C ALA A 17 19.77 -21.13 -30.37
N ALA A 18 20.41 -21.44 -29.25
CA ALA A 18 19.78 -21.36 -27.94
C ALA A 18 19.54 -19.89 -27.61
N GLY A 19 18.44 -19.33 -28.14
CA GLY A 19 17.99 -18.00 -27.82
C GLY A 19 17.66 -17.92 -26.34
N SER A 20 18.46 -17.17 -25.58
CA SER A 20 18.16 -16.80 -24.21
C SER A 20 16.95 -15.88 -24.24
N ALA A 21 15.74 -16.43 -24.17
CA ALA A 21 14.53 -15.64 -23.99
C ALA A 21 14.61 -15.01 -22.60
N ALA A 22 15.11 -13.78 -22.53
CA ALA A 22 15.01 -12.97 -21.32
C ALA A 22 13.52 -12.90 -20.97
N LEU A 23 13.14 -13.44 -19.81
CA LEU A 23 11.79 -13.29 -19.27
C LEU A 23 11.51 -11.79 -19.17
N ALA A 24 10.70 -11.27 -20.09
CA ALA A 24 10.30 -9.88 -20.08
C ALA A 24 9.61 -9.61 -18.73
N ARG A 25 10.17 -8.70 -17.93
CA ARG A 25 9.52 -8.26 -16.70
C ARG A 25 8.15 -7.69 -17.07
N SER A 26 7.07 -8.32 -16.61
CA SER A 26 5.74 -7.77 -16.78
C SER A 26 5.63 -6.52 -15.91
N ALA A 27 5.62 -5.35 -16.54
CA ALA A 27 5.35 -4.11 -15.84
C ALA A 27 3.87 -4.06 -15.45
N PRO A 28 3.52 -3.55 -14.26
CA PRO A 28 2.14 -3.25 -13.94
C PRO A 28 1.59 -2.25 -14.99
N PRO A 29 0.34 -2.41 -15.46
CA PRO A 29 -0.25 -1.48 -16.43
C PRO A 29 -0.28 -0.05 -15.88
N VAL A 30 0.01 0.92 -16.75
CA VAL A 30 -0.20 2.35 -16.50
C VAL A 30 -1.67 2.66 -16.76
N GLN A 31 -2.30 3.45 -15.89
CA GLN A 31 -3.68 3.88 -16.02
C GLN A 31 -3.75 5.42 -16.05
N PRO A 32 -4.71 6.03 -16.79
CA PRO A 32 -4.96 7.45 -16.71
C PRO A 32 -5.37 7.85 -15.30
N ALA A 33 -4.81 8.95 -14.78
CA ALA A 33 -5.23 9.50 -13.50
C ALA A 33 -6.64 10.11 -13.61
N LYS A 34 -7.46 9.93 -12.56
CA LYS A 34 -8.80 10.51 -12.45
C LYS A 34 -8.92 11.41 -11.22
N GLY A 35 -9.86 12.34 -11.26
CA GLY A 35 -10.15 13.25 -10.15
C GLY A 35 -9.01 14.22 -9.86
N THR A 36 -8.65 14.38 -8.57
CA THR A 36 -7.67 15.39 -8.12
C THR A 36 -6.55 14.76 -7.31
N VAL A 37 -5.35 15.32 -7.42
CA VAL A 37 -4.18 14.94 -6.60
C VAL A 37 -3.74 16.16 -5.79
N GLN A 38 -3.57 15.99 -4.50
CA GLN A 38 -3.02 16.98 -3.59
C GLN A 38 -1.73 16.44 -2.96
N ALA A 39 -0.65 17.21 -3.06
CA ALA A 39 0.57 16.93 -2.30
C ALA A 39 0.59 17.80 -1.03
N ALA A 40 1.17 17.27 0.04
CA ALA A 40 1.44 18.01 1.26
C ALA A 40 2.77 17.55 1.87
N PHE A 41 3.47 18.46 2.54
CA PHE A 41 4.82 18.26 3.03
C PHE A 41 4.99 18.78 4.46
N THR A 42 5.67 18.02 5.32
CA THR A 42 6.02 18.50 6.67
C THR A 42 7.37 19.19 6.67
N PRO A 43 7.60 20.14 7.59
CA PRO A 43 6.69 20.55 8.68
C PRO A 43 5.67 21.63 8.29
N ASP A 44 5.67 22.10 7.05
CA ASP A 44 4.91 23.29 6.65
C ASP A 44 3.40 23.04 6.54
N ASP A 45 2.99 21.89 6.01
CA ASP A 45 1.58 21.51 5.86
C ASP A 45 1.09 20.67 7.05
N ASP A 46 -0.19 20.86 7.41
CA ASP A 46 -0.89 20.04 8.40
C ASP A 46 -1.36 18.70 7.81
N ILE A 47 -0.42 17.78 7.56
CA ILE A 47 -0.72 16.43 7.08
C ILE A 47 -1.61 15.68 8.10
N GLU A 48 -1.37 15.82 9.40
CA GLU A 48 -2.20 15.21 10.45
C GLU A 48 -3.67 15.62 10.32
N GLY A 49 -3.95 16.92 10.19
CA GLY A 49 -5.29 17.46 9.97
C GLY A 49 -5.90 16.98 8.67
N LEU A 50 -5.16 17.05 7.56
CA LEU A 50 -5.64 16.61 6.24
C LEU A 50 -6.06 15.12 6.23
N LEU A 51 -5.31 14.26 6.92
CA LEU A 51 -5.62 12.84 7.03
C LEU A 51 -6.82 12.59 7.94
N ALA A 52 -6.91 13.30 9.08
CA ALA A 52 -8.06 13.21 9.97
C ALA A 52 -9.36 13.65 9.27
N ASP A 53 -9.33 14.79 8.57
CA ASP A 53 -10.47 15.30 7.80
C ASP A 53 -10.92 14.32 6.71
N ALA A 54 -9.97 13.69 6.00
CA ALA A 54 -10.28 12.69 5.00
C ALA A 54 -11.00 11.48 5.62
N ILE A 55 -10.52 10.98 6.76
CA ILE A 55 -11.16 9.87 7.50
C ILE A 55 -12.54 10.28 8.02
N ASP A 56 -12.70 11.53 8.48
CA ASP A 56 -13.98 12.02 8.98
C ASP A 56 -15.06 12.12 7.90
N GLN A 57 -14.66 12.26 6.63
CA GLN A 57 -15.57 12.24 5.48
C GLN A 57 -15.91 10.83 4.98
N ALA A 58 -15.25 9.79 5.48
CA ALA A 58 -15.50 8.40 5.07
C ALA A 58 -16.95 7.97 5.35
N ARG A 59 -17.55 7.22 4.41
CA ARG A 59 -18.96 6.80 4.48
C ARG A 59 -19.14 5.29 4.59
N GLU A 60 -18.27 4.51 3.96
CA GLU A 60 -18.47 3.05 3.80
C GLU A 60 -17.32 2.25 4.40
N GLN A 61 -16.07 2.60 4.06
CA GLN A 61 -14.90 1.80 4.45
C GLN A 61 -13.63 2.64 4.59
N VAL A 62 -12.80 2.32 5.59
CA VAL A 62 -11.44 2.84 5.72
C VAL A 62 -10.47 1.68 5.93
N LEU A 63 -9.57 1.46 4.97
CA LEU A 63 -8.50 0.47 5.05
C LEU A 63 -7.18 1.17 5.32
N VAL A 64 -6.50 0.78 6.39
CA VAL A 64 -5.21 1.38 6.79
C VAL A 64 -4.09 0.35 6.66
N GLN A 65 -2.96 0.72 6.05
CA GLN A 65 -1.67 0.04 6.23
C GLN A 65 -0.73 0.98 6.95
N ALA A 66 -0.23 0.57 8.12
CA ALA A 66 0.61 1.42 8.95
C ALA A 66 1.91 0.70 9.33
N TYR A 67 3.04 1.27 8.90
CA TYR A 67 4.34 0.90 9.46
C TYR A 67 4.43 1.32 10.94
N LEU A 68 4.06 2.55 11.26
CA LEU A 68 3.98 3.08 12.62
C LEU A 68 2.64 3.78 12.81
N LEU A 69 1.97 3.50 13.93
CA LEU A 69 0.72 4.13 14.33
C LEU A 69 0.79 4.57 15.80
N SER A 70 1.08 5.84 16.04
CA SER A 70 1.09 6.46 17.38
C SER A 70 0.42 7.85 17.43
N ASN A 71 -0.01 8.37 16.27
CA ASN A 71 -0.64 9.68 16.14
C ASN A 71 -2.05 9.71 16.77
N LYS A 72 -2.27 10.65 17.69
CA LYS A 72 -3.54 10.81 18.42
C LYS A 72 -4.70 11.22 17.52
N ALA A 73 -4.51 12.20 16.65
CA ALA A 73 -5.59 12.73 15.83
C ALA A 73 -6.07 11.69 14.81
N ILE A 74 -5.12 11.04 14.12
CA ILE A 74 -5.44 9.97 13.16
C ILE A 74 -6.16 8.81 13.87
N THR A 75 -5.67 8.36 15.02
CA THR A 75 -6.36 7.31 15.80
C THR A 75 -7.78 7.75 16.19
N ARG A 76 -7.97 8.96 16.71
CA ARG A 76 -9.32 9.44 17.05
C ARG A 76 -10.26 9.49 15.85
N ALA A 77 -9.78 9.91 14.69
CA ALA A 77 -10.58 9.93 13.46
C ALA A 77 -11.01 8.51 13.05
N LEU A 78 -10.11 7.52 13.14
CA LEU A 78 -10.44 6.12 12.88
C LEU A 78 -11.50 5.58 13.85
N LEU A 79 -11.35 5.86 15.15
CA LEU A 79 -12.32 5.46 16.17
C LEU A 79 -13.68 6.12 15.93
N ALA A 80 -13.70 7.41 15.61
CA ALA A 80 -14.92 8.15 15.30
C ALA A 80 -15.59 7.60 14.04
N ALA A 81 -14.85 7.30 12.97
CA ALA A 81 -15.39 6.67 11.77
C ALA A 81 -16.03 5.32 12.07
N HIS A 82 -15.36 4.48 12.87
CA HIS A 82 -15.91 3.20 13.31
C HIS A 82 -17.22 3.38 14.10
N GLN A 83 -17.27 4.34 15.02
CA GLN A 83 -18.47 4.66 15.80
C GLN A 83 -19.63 5.15 14.92
N ARG A 84 -19.34 5.81 13.78
CA ARG A 84 -20.35 6.18 12.76
C ARG A 84 -20.86 4.98 11.95
N GLY A 85 -20.30 3.79 12.14
CA GLY A 85 -20.67 2.57 11.41
C GLY A 85 -19.85 2.31 10.13
N VAL A 86 -18.78 3.08 9.89
CA VAL A 86 -17.85 2.85 8.78
C VAL A 86 -17.05 1.57 9.03
N ASP A 87 -16.85 0.75 8.00
CA ASP A 87 -16.00 -0.45 8.06
C ASP A 87 -14.52 -0.04 8.12
N VAL A 88 -14.02 0.23 9.32
CA VAL A 88 -12.61 0.57 9.55
C VAL A 88 -11.82 -0.71 9.80
N ARG A 89 -10.66 -0.85 9.12
CA ARG A 89 -9.76 -2.01 9.27
C ARG A 89 -8.31 -1.58 9.21
N VAL A 90 -7.46 -2.18 10.05
CA VAL A 90 -6.03 -1.82 10.13
C VAL A 90 -5.14 -3.03 9.89
N LEU A 91 -4.14 -2.85 9.03
CA LEU A 91 -2.99 -3.74 8.89
C LEU A 91 -1.76 -3.00 9.39
N ALA A 92 -1.09 -3.55 10.41
CA ALA A 92 0.08 -2.94 11.03
C ALA A 92 1.32 -3.81 10.89
N ASP A 93 2.50 -3.19 10.91
CA ASP A 93 3.76 -3.91 11.06
C ASP A 93 3.89 -4.53 12.47
N ARG A 94 4.14 -5.85 12.55
CA ARG A 94 4.26 -6.57 13.82
C ARG A 94 5.44 -6.10 14.68
N GLU A 95 6.59 -5.88 14.06
CA GLU A 95 7.83 -5.54 14.78
C GLU A 95 7.75 -4.11 15.32
N GLN A 96 7.25 -3.17 14.52
CA GLN A 96 7.09 -1.79 14.94
C GLN A 96 6.01 -1.64 15.99
N MET A 97 4.90 -2.39 15.88
CA MET A 97 3.86 -2.40 16.90
C MET A 97 4.40 -2.80 18.27
N THR A 98 5.30 -3.78 18.34
CA THR A 98 5.83 -4.30 19.61
C THR A 98 7.03 -3.51 20.13
N ARG A 99 7.88 -2.98 19.25
CA ARG A 99 9.13 -2.32 19.62
C ARG A 99 9.02 -0.80 19.77
N SER A 100 8.06 -0.18 19.09
CA SER A 100 7.86 1.26 19.17
C SER A 100 6.94 1.59 20.34
N GLY A 101 7.52 2.18 21.39
CA GLY A 101 6.74 2.71 22.51
C GLY A 101 5.64 3.66 22.02
N GLY A 102 4.44 3.56 22.60
CA GLY A 102 3.32 4.43 22.27
C GLY A 102 2.52 4.03 21.02
N SER A 103 2.69 2.80 20.52
CA SER A 103 1.79 2.23 19.51
C SER A 103 0.32 2.31 19.95
N ARG A 104 -0.54 2.77 19.06
CA ARG A 104 -1.99 2.88 19.25
C ARG A 104 -2.77 1.71 18.66
N VAL A 105 -2.08 0.69 18.13
CA VAL A 105 -2.74 -0.55 17.68
C VAL A 105 -3.61 -1.19 18.78
N PRO A 106 -3.16 -1.31 20.05
CA PRO A 106 -4.00 -1.84 21.11
C PRO A 106 -5.27 -1.01 21.35
N GLU A 107 -5.16 0.32 21.29
CA GLU A 107 -6.30 1.23 21.45
C GLU A 107 -7.34 1.06 20.34
N VAL A 108 -6.88 0.96 19.09
CA VAL A 108 -7.73 0.69 17.92
C VAL A 108 -8.44 -0.66 18.08
N ALA A 109 -7.71 -1.71 18.41
CA ALA A 109 -8.28 -3.05 18.57
C ALA A 109 -9.28 -3.12 19.74
N ASN A 110 -8.98 -2.48 20.87
CA ASN A 110 -9.87 -2.41 22.03
C ASN A 110 -11.18 -1.65 21.71
N ALA A 111 -11.18 -0.77 20.71
CA ALA A 111 -12.38 -0.10 20.23
C ALA A 111 -13.27 -0.98 19.33
N GLY A 112 -12.89 -2.24 19.07
CA GLY A 112 -13.63 -3.18 18.23
C GLY A 112 -13.24 -3.15 16.74
N ILE A 113 -12.27 -2.32 16.36
CA ILE A 113 -11.78 -2.23 14.98
C ILE A 113 -10.91 -3.48 14.67
N PRO A 114 -11.20 -4.25 13.61
CA PRO A 114 -10.36 -5.36 13.20
C PRO A 114 -8.94 -4.93 12.85
N VAL A 115 -7.95 -5.58 13.48
CA VAL A 115 -6.53 -5.34 13.23
C VAL A 115 -5.81 -6.64 12.87
N TRP A 116 -4.92 -6.55 11.88
CA TRP A 116 -3.99 -7.62 11.51
C TRP A 116 -2.55 -7.12 11.61
N LEU A 117 -1.64 -8.05 11.92
CA LEU A 117 -0.20 -7.82 11.97
C LEU A 117 0.47 -8.52 10.80
N GLU A 118 1.14 -7.75 9.95
CA GLU A 118 1.98 -8.28 8.88
C GLU A 118 3.22 -8.95 9.47
N VAL A 119 3.49 -10.18 9.02
CA VAL A 119 4.55 -11.04 9.57
C VAL A 119 5.50 -11.58 8.51
N ARG A 120 5.16 -11.47 7.22
CA ARG A 120 5.95 -12.03 6.12
C ARG A 120 7.20 -11.23 5.80
N TYR A 121 7.18 -9.93 6.08
CA TYR A 121 8.25 -9.01 5.70
C TYR A 121 9.02 -8.55 6.93
N LYS A 122 10.30 -8.22 6.73
CA LYS A 122 11.12 -7.57 7.75
C LYS A 122 10.51 -6.23 8.18
N ASN A 123 9.94 -5.50 7.23
CA ASN A 123 9.20 -4.26 7.46
C ASN A 123 7.99 -4.21 6.51
N ALA A 124 6.79 -4.10 7.05
CA ALA A 124 5.56 -3.74 6.35
C ALA A 124 5.52 -2.21 6.17
N HIS A 125 6.38 -1.69 5.30
CA HIS A 125 6.77 -0.27 5.32
C HIS A 125 5.78 0.70 4.65
N ASN A 126 4.58 0.24 4.30
CA ASN A 126 3.53 1.07 3.70
C ASN A 126 2.94 2.03 4.73
N LYS A 127 2.60 3.24 4.28
CA LYS A 127 1.77 4.20 5.01
C LYS A 127 0.65 4.62 4.09
N VAL A 128 -0.44 3.88 4.16
CA VAL A 128 -1.55 3.96 3.20
C VAL A 128 -2.86 4.05 3.95
N ILE A 129 -3.73 4.94 3.48
CA ILE A 129 -5.14 4.96 3.87
C ILE A 129 -5.97 4.92 2.58
N VAL A 130 -6.87 3.95 2.49
CA VAL A 130 -7.82 3.83 1.38
C VAL A 130 -9.22 4.03 1.95
N ILE A 131 -9.93 5.02 1.44
CA ILE A 131 -11.27 5.41 1.90
C ILE A 131 -12.25 5.16 0.76
N ASP A 132 -13.35 4.50 1.08
CA ASP A 132 -14.47 4.23 0.19
C ASP A 132 -14.04 3.74 -1.21
N PRO A 133 -13.16 2.72 -1.34
CA PRO A 133 -12.57 2.33 -2.63
C PRO A 133 -13.60 1.93 -3.69
N ARG A 134 -14.79 1.47 -3.27
CA ARG A 134 -15.92 1.14 -4.15
C ARG A 134 -17.08 2.14 -4.04
N GLY A 135 -16.94 3.17 -3.21
CA GLY A 135 -17.97 4.18 -2.97
C GLY A 135 -17.91 5.31 -4.00
N ALA A 136 -18.80 6.28 -3.83
CA ALA A 136 -18.93 7.42 -4.75
C ALA A 136 -17.76 8.42 -4.69
N HIS A 137 -17.02 8.45 -3.58
CA HIS A 137 -15.95 9.42 -3.33
C HIS A 137 -14.67 8.73 -2.83
N PRO A 138 -14.02 7.88 -3.66
CA PRO A 138 -12.84 7.15 -3.24
C PRO A 138 -11.68 8.10 -2.97
N VAL A 139 -10.95 7.85 -1.89
CA VAL A 139 -9.72 8.59 -1.54
C VAL A 139 -8.59 7.60 -1.26
N LEU A 140 -7.42 7.87 -1.83
CA LEU A 140 -6.18 7.21 -1.51
C LEU A 140 -5.21 8.22 -0.91
N VAL A 141 -4.67 7.89 0.26
CA VAL A 141 -3.53 8.58 0.88
C VAL A 141 -2.33 7.66 0.87
N THR A 142 -1.18 8.15 0.40
CA THR A 142 0.09 7.43 0.46
C THR A 142 1.28 8.39 0.46
N GLY A 143 2.43 7.97 0.99
CA GLY A 143 3.64 8.79 1.02
C GLY A 143 4.69 8.24 1.99
N SER A 144 5.58 9.12 2.43
CA SER A 144 6.61 8.78 3.43
C SER A 144 6.09 8.90 4.87
N PHE A 145 5.03 9.68 5.08
CA PHE A 145 4.50 10.05 6.39
C PHE A 145 4.05 8.83 7.21
N ASN A 146 4.81 8.50 8.25
CA ASN A 146 4.36 7.58 9.29
C ASN A 146 3.25 8.21 10.13
N PHE A 147 2.26 7.42 10.59
CA PHE A 147 1.17 7.95 11.42
C PHE A 147 1.63 8.17 12.86
N THR A 148 2.58 9.10 13.04
CA THR A 148 3.20 9.47 14.32
C THR A 148 3.21 10.99 14.47
N GLN A 149 3.41 11.48 15.70
CA GLN A 149 3.57 12.92 15.94
C GLN A 149 4.91 13.46 15.40
N THR A 150 5.95 12.62 15.43
CA THR A 150 7.28 12.96 14.90
C THR A 150 7.25 13.19 13.39
N ALA A 151 6.46 12.41 12.65
CA ALA A 151 6.29 12.63 11.21
C ALA A 151 5.74 14.03 10.91
N GLN A 152 4.75 14.50 11.67
CA GLN A 152 4.18 15.85 11.50
C GLN A 152 5.14 16.97 11.89
N ARG A 153 5.88 16.81 13.00
CA ARG A 153 6.56 17.94 13.66
C ARG A 153 8.07 17.94 13.55
N GLY A 154 8.68 16.77 13.27
CA GLY A 154 10.12 16.56 13.40
C GLY A 154 10.82 16.04 12.14
N ASN A 155 10.07 15.52 11.17
CA ASN A 155 10.61 14.94 9.95
C ASN A 155 10.22 15.76 8.72
N ALA A 156 11.06 15.69 7.68
CA ALA A 156 10.67 16.05 6.32
C ALA A 156 9.94 14.86 5.68
N GLU A 157 8.63 14.96 5.55
CA GLU A 157 7.75 13.91 5.03
C GLU A 157 6.89 14.46 3.90
N ASN A 158 6.32 13.56 3.10
CA ASN A 158 5.33 13.90 2.09
C ASN A 158 4.13 12.97 2.16
N VAL A 159 2.99 13.46 1.67
CA VAL A 159 1.85 12.64 1.27
C VAL A 159 1.31 13.07 -0.09
N LEU A 160 0.67 12.12 -0.78
CA LEU A 160 -0.25 12.36 -1.87
C LEU A 160 -1.64 11.93 -1.41
N ILE A 161 -2.62 12.82 -1.62
CA ILE A 161 -4.04 12.55 -1.42
C ILE A 161 -4.71 12.58 -2.80
N VAL A 162 -5.07 11.41 -3.30
CA VAL A 162 -5.74 11.22 -4.58
C VAL A 162 -7.23 11.02 -4.32
N ARG A 163 -8.08 11.86 -4.90
CA ARG A 163 -9.54 11.82 -4.73
C ARG A 163 -10.23 11.57 -6.06
N GLY A 164 -11.21 10.69 -6.07
CA GLY A 164 -12.04 10.40 -7.25
C GLY A 164 -11.42 9.40 -8.26
N ASP A 165 -10.29 8.77 -7.92
CA ASP A 165 -9.69 7.70 -8.72
C ASP A 165 -10.04 6.32 -8.13
N ALA A 166 -11.21 5.81 -8.52
CA ALA A 166 -11.71 4.51 -8.05
C ALA A 166 -10.80 3.34 -8.45
N ASP A 167 -10.25 3.36 -9.67
CA ASP A 167 -9.40 2.29 -10.17
C ASP A 167 -8.12 2.19 -9.34
N LEU A 168 -7.51 3.33 -9.03
CA LEU A 168 -6.31 3.38 -8.19
C LEU A 168 -6.62 2.96 -6.75
N ALA A 169 -7.69 3.50 -6.15
CA ALA A 169 -8.09 3.16 -4.79
C ALA A 169 -8.37 1.66 -4.64
N GLN A 170 -9.09 1.05 -5.60
CA GLN A 170 -9.36 -0.39 -5.59
C GLN A 170 -8.10 -1.23 -5.76
N ARG A 171 -7.11 -0.76 -6.53
CA ARG A 171 -5.84 -1.45 -6.69
C ARG A 171 -5.05 -1.50 -5.38
N TYR A 172 -5.06 -0.40 -4.61
CA TYR A 172 -4.50 -0.37 -3.26
C TYR A 172 -5.31 -1.21 -2.28
N ALA A 173 -6.65 -1.18 -2.34
CA ALA A 173 -7.50 -2.03 -1.52
C ALA A 173 -7.28 -3.53 -1.80
N ALA A 174 -7.09 -3.92 -3.06
CA ALA A 174 -6.76 -5.29 -3.45
C ALA A 174 -5.39 -5.72 -2.92
N ASN A 175 -4.39 -4.82 -2.96
CA ASN A 175 -3.10 -5.07 -2.32
C ASN A 175 -3.25 -5.22 -0.80
N TRP A 176 -4.03 -4.35 -0.13
CA TRP A 176 -4.34 -4.46 1.29
C TRP A 176 -4.92 -5.83 1.64
N GLN A 177 -5.93 -6.28 0.88
CA GLN A 177 -6.57 -7.57 1.08
C GLN A 177 -5.60 -8.75 0.89
N LYS A 178 -4.71 -8.66 -0.10
CA LYS A 178 -3.67 -9.67 -0.32
C LYS A 178 -2.76 -9.81 0.90
N HIS A 179 -2.31 -8.69 1.47
CA HIS A 179 -1.45 -8.72 2.66
C HIS A 179 -2.19 -9.26 3.88
N VAL A 180 -3.46 -8.92 4.06
CA VAL A 180 -4.27 -9.50 5.15
C VAL A 180 -4.42 -11.02 5.04
N GLY A 181 -4.48 -11.57 3.83
CA GLY A 181 -4.54 -13.02 3.62
C GLY A 181 -3.35 -13.80 4.22
N ASP A 182 -2.22 -13.13 4.41
CA ASP A 182 -1.00 -13.70 4.97
C ASP A 182 -0.67 -13.18 6.39
N ALA A 183 -1.45 -12.22 6.90
CA ALA A 183 -1.22 -11.56 8.18
C ALA A 183 -1.87 -12.33 9.34
N LEU A 184 -1.43 -12.07 10.56
CA LEU A 184 -2.03 -12.65 11.76
C LEU A 184 -3.04 -11.69 12.37
N PRO A 185 -4.25 -12.14 12.76
CA PRO A 185 -5.20 -11.27 13.47
C PRO A 185 -4.60 -10.85 14.82
N TYR A 186 -4.69 -9.57 15.13
CA TYR A 186 -4.37 -9.05 16.45
C TYR A 186 -5.54 -9.31 17.39
N ARG A 187 -5.27 -9.94 18.53
CA ARG A 187 -6.27 -10.18 19.58
C ARG A 187 -5.89 -9.36 20.79
N THR A 188 -6.85 -8.61 21.31
CA THR A 188 -6.75 -7.96 22.61
C THR A 188 -6.68 -9.05 23.68
N GLN A 189 -5.87 -8.83 24.72
CA GLN A 189 -5.85 -9.70 25.89
C GLN A 189 -7.00 -9.37 26.82
#